data_AF-A0A975Q7V3-F1
#
_entry.id   AF-A0A975Q7V3-F1
#
_cell.length_a   1.000
_cell.length_b   1.000
_cell.length_c   1.000
_cell.angle_alpha   90.00
_cell.angle_beta   90.00
_cell.angle_gamma   90.00
#
_symmetry.space_group_name_H-M   'P 1'
#
loop_
_entity.id
_entity.type
_entity.pdbx_description
1 polymer ?
#
loop_
_entity_poly.entity_id
_entity_poly.type
_entity_poly.pdbx_seq_one_letter_code
_entity_poly.pdbx_strand_id
1 'polypeptide(L)' 'MTTIYTLQDGGTITATCASDFVTKLRESSRFDSECTDQEYMYHFADRYYDQTGNVVRADSPEHFLNDLVKYKYVTNQ' A
#
# COMPACT_ATOMS: atom_id res chain seq x y z
N MET A 1 -14.39 11.96 -3.41
CA MET A 1 -13.90 12.48 -2.11
C MET A 1 -12.46 12.03 -1.97
N THR A 2 -11.57 12.87 -1.43
CA THR A 2 -10.18 12.49 -1.12
C THR A 2 -10.08 11.97 0.30
N THR A 3 -9.30 10.91 0.51
CA THR A 3 -8.98 10.35 1.83
C THR A 3 -7.50 10.56 2.13
N ILE A 4 -7.17 10.90 3.38
CA ILE A 4 -5.79 11.01 3.85
C ILE A 4 -5.46 9.73 4.63
N TYR A 5 -4.44 9.04 4.19
CA TYR A 5 -3.90 7.84 4.83
C TYR A 5 -2.60 8.19 5.54
N THR A 6 -2.46 7.78 6.80
CA THR A 6 -1.23 7.85 7.56
C THR A 6 -0.54 6.48 7.52
N LEU A 7 0.70 6.45 7.04
CA LEU A 7 1.55 5.27 7.01
C LEU A 7 2.15 5.00 8.39
N GLN A 8 2.55 3.75 8.64
CA GLN A 8 3.17 3.34 9.91
C GLN A 8 4.45 4.11 10.27
N ASP A 9 5.14 4.67 9.28
CA ASP A 9 6.36 5.47 9.46
C ASP A 9 6.06 6.97 9.68
N GLY A 10 4.78 7.35 9.73
CA GLY A 10 4.31 8.72 9.88
C GLY A 10 4.15 9.49 8.57
N GLY A 11 4.50 8.90 7.42
CA GLY A 11 4.23 9.48 6.11
C GLY A 11 2.73 9.59 5.82
N THR A 12 2.33 10.46 4.90
CA THR A 12 0.93 10.60 4.51
C THR A 12 0.73 10.48 3.00
N ILE A 13 -0.39 9.85 2.61
CA ILE A 13 -0.84 9.73 1.22
C ILE A 13 -2.25 10.29 1.11
N THR A 14 -2.45 11.26 0.23
CA THR A 14 -3.80 11.73 -0.14
C THR A 14 -4.23 11.04 -1.41
N ALA A 15 -5.30 10.26 -1.39
CA ALA A 15 -5.78 9.52 -2.55
C ALA A 15 -7.30 9.62 -2.74
N THR A 16 -7.74 9.48 -3.98
CA THR A 16 -9.15 9.54 -4.40
C THR A 16 -9.81 8.17 -4.49
N CYS A 17 -9.02 7.11 -4.66
CA CYS A 17 -9.44 5.71 -4.69
C CYS A 17 -8.27 4.79 -4.32
N ALA A 18 -8.51 3.47 -4.27
CA ALA A 18 -7.48 2.48 -3.94
C ALA A 18 -6.35 2.43 -4.98
N SER A 19 -6.67 2.51 -6.28
CA SER A 19 -5.64 2.55 -7.34
C SER A 19 -4.73 3.78 -7.20
N ASP A 20 -5.31 4.97 -7.02
CA ASP A 20 -4.55 6.22 -6.79
C ASP A 20 -3.69 6.15 -5.51
N PHE A 21 -4.18 5.47 -4.47
CA PHE A 21 -3.39 5.19 -3.27
C PHE A 21 -2.17 4.31 -3.59
N VAL A 22 -2.34 3.21 -4.33
CA VAL A 22 -1.25 2.30 -4.69
C VAL A 22 -0.21 3.02 -5.55
N THR A 23 -0.64 3.78 -6.55
CA THR A 23 0.27 4.56 -7.41
C THR A 23 1.13 5.50 -6.56
N LYS A 24 0.52 6.26 -5.64
CA LYS A 24 1.25 7.20 -4.77
C LYS A 24 2.15 6.50 -3.77
N LEU A 25 1.71 5.37 -3.22
CA LEU A 25 2.54 4.56 -2.31
C LEU A 25 3.76 4.02 -3.05
N ARG A 26 3.60 3.51 -4.27
CA ARG A 26 4.70 3.07 -5.14
C ARG A 26 5.68 4.21 -5.42
N GLU A 27 5.19 5.33 -5.93
CA GLU A 27 6.02 6.48 -6.34
C GLU A 27 6.79 7.12 -5.18
N SER A 28 6.25 7.05 -3.96
CA SER A 28 6.93 7.53 -2.75
C SER A 28 7.83 6.48 -2.09
N SER A 29 7.77 5.22 -2.53
CA SER A 29 8.52 4.14 -1.92
C SER A 29 10.00 4.19 -2.29
N ARG A 30 10.84 3.76 -1.35
CA ARG A 30 12.27 3.51 -1.60
C ARG A 30 12.52 2.22 -2.38
N PHE A 31 11.49 1.38 -2.55
CA PHE A 31 11.56 0.09 -3.23
C PHE A 31 10.63 0.10 -4.45
N ASP A 32 11.13 -0.38 -5.58
CA ASP A 32 10.35 -0.62 -6.80
C ASP A 32 9.51 0.58 -7.29
N SER A 33 9.95 1.82 -7.06
CA SER A 33 9.22 3.02 -7.50
C SER A 33 8.99 3.07 -9.00
N GLU A 34 9.88 2.44 -9.79
CA GLU A 34 9.86 2.45 -11.25
C GLU A 34 9.06 1.30 -11.88
N CYS A 35 8.57 0.33 -11.09
CA CYS A 35 7.79 -0.79 -11.63
C CYS A 35 6.31 -0.41 -11.84
N THR A 36 5.48 -1.31 -12.35
CA THR A 36 4.04 -1.08 -12.41
C THR A 36 3.38 -1.18 -11.03
N ASP A 37 2.19 -0.61 -10.85
CA ASP A 37 1.42 -0.75 -9.60
C ASP A 37 1.17 -2.22 -9.24
N GLN A 38 0.94 -3.07 -10.25
CA GLN A 38 0.71 -4.50 -10.04
C GLN A 38 1.96 -5.23 -9.55
N GLU A 39 3.13 -4.97 -10.16
CA GLU A 39 4.41 -5.53 -9.71
C GLU A 39 4.75 -5.03 -8.31
N TYR A 40 4.51 -3.74 -8.04
CA TYR A 40 4.73 -3.14 -6.73
C TYR A 40 3.94 -3.87 -5.64
N MET A 41 2.64 -4.11 -5.86
CA MET A 41 1.80 -4.82 -4.89
C MET A 41 2.30 -6.24 -4.62
N TYR A 42 2.74 -6.98 -5.66
CA TYR A 42 3.29 -8.34 -5.48
C TYR A 42 4.59 -8.31 -4.68
N HIS A 43 5.56 -7.48 -5.08
CA HIS A 43 6.83 -7.39 -4.37
C HIS A 43 6.68 -6.84 -2.94
N PHE A 44 5.73 -5.92 -2.73
CA PHE A 44 5.37 -5.45 -1.40
C PHE A 44 4.81 -6.60 -0.55
N ALA A 45 3.87 -7.38 -1.08
CA ALA A 45 3.25 -8.49 -0.35
C ALA A 45 4.29 -9.53 0.08
N ASP A 46 5.21 -9.90 -0.81
CA ASP A 46 6.30 -10.83 -0.50
C ASP A 46 7.20 -10.28 0.61
N ARG A 47 7.67 -9.02 0.47
CA ARG A 47 8.48 -8.37 1.52
C ARG A 47 7.75 -8.25 2.85
N TYR A 48 6.45 -7.94 2.82
CA TYR A 48 5.65 -7.75 4.02
C TYR A 48 5.44 -9.08 4.75
N TYR A 49 5.24 -10.17 3.99
CA TYR A 49 5.20 -11.52 4.53
C TYR A 49 6.53 -11.92 5.17
N ASP A 50 7.65 -11.69 4.48
CA ASP A 50 8.98 -12.01 5.01
C ASP A 50 9.29 -11.26 6.32
N GLN A 51 8.79 -10.02 6.46
CA GLN A 51 9.03 -9.18 7.64
C GLN A 51 8.06 -9.44 8.80
N THR A 52 6.81 -9.80 8.51
CA THR A 52 5.73 -9.81 9.52
C THR A 52 4.98 -11.13 9.65
N GLY A 53 5.10 -12.03 8.68
CA GLY A 53 4.30 -13.25 8.55
C GLY A 53 2.86 -13.02 8.09
N ASN A 54 2.44 -11.77 7.85
CA ASN A 54 1.08 -11.45 7.40
C ASN A 54 0.98 -11.49 5.88
N VAL A 55 -0.09 -12.10 5.37
CA VAL A 55 -0.38 -12.15 3.93
C VAL A 55 -1.21 -10.94 3.52
N VAL A 56 -0.69 -10.16 2.57
CA VAL A 56 -1.38 -9.04 1.91
C VAL A 56 -1.80 -9.48 0.52
N ARG A 57 -3.07 -9.32 0.18
CA ARG A 57 -3.59 -9.62 -1.15
C ARG A 57 -3.14 -8.57 -2.16
N ALA A 58 -2.67 -9.03 -3.32
CA ALA A 58 -2.19 -8.18 -4.42
C ALA A 58 -3.00 -8.38 -5.72
N ASP A 59 -4.16 -9.03 -5.66
CA ASP A 59 -5.02 -9.30 -6.81
C ASP A 59 -5.86 -8.07 -7.24
N SER A 60 -6.05 -7.10 -6.34
CA SER A 60 -6.62 -5.79 -6.66
C SER A 60 -6.14 -4.70 -5.69
N PRO A 61 -6.12 -3.41 -6.10
CA PRO A 61 -5.80 -2.30 -5.22
C PRO A 61 -6.72 -2.23 -3.99
N GLU A 62 -8.01 -2.57 -4.13
CA GLU A 62 -8.98 -2.57 -3.04
C GLU A 62 -8.67 -3.64 -2.00
N HIS A 63 -8.33 -4.87 -2.42
CA HIS A 63 -7.92 -5.91 -1.48
C HIS A 63 -6.60 -5.56 -0.78
N PHE A 64 -5.64 -5.02 -1.53
CA PHE A 64 -4.36 -4.57 -1.02
C PHE A 64 -4.53 -3.51 0.07
N LEU A 65 -5.24 -2.42 -0.23
CA LEU A 65 -5.49 -1.34 0.73
C LEU A 65 -6.25 -1.82 1.97
N ASN A 66 -7.28 -2.66 1.80
CA ASN A 66 -8.03 -3.22 2.93
C ASN A 66 -7.13 -4.03 3.87
N ASP A 67 -6.20 -4.80 3.32
CA ASP A 67 -5.25 -5.58 4.12
C ASP A 67 -4.23 -4.67 4.82
N LEU A 68 -3.75 -3.60 4.17
CA LEU A 68 -2.88 -2.61 4.82
C LEU A 68 -3.58 -1.90 5.99
N VAL A 69 -4.87 -1.59 5.87
CA VAL A 69 -5.68 -1.05 6.96
C VAL A 69 -5.84 -2.08 8.08
N LYS A 70 -6.18 -3.32 7.74
CA LYS A 70 -6.36 -4.43 8.69
C LYS A 70 -5.10 -4.69 9.52
N TYR A 71 -3.94 -4.68 8.88
CA TYR A 71 -2.64 -4.88 9.55
C TYR A 71 -2.04 -3.60 10.12
N LYS A 72 -2.77 -2.48 10.05
CA LYS A 72 -2.37 -1.17 10.57
C LYS A 72 -1.06 -0.65 9.97
N TYR A 73 -0.72 -1.09 8.76
CA TYR A 73 0.34 -0.48 7.97
C TYR A 73 -0.09 0.93 7.53
N VAL A 74 -1.38 1.10 7.25
CA VAL A 74 -2.00 2.42 7.08
C VAL A 74 -3.21 2.59 7.98
N THR A 75 -3.49 3.82 8.37
CA THR A 75 -4.76 4.22 8.97
C THR A 75 -5.37 5.35 8.15
N ASN A 76 -6.68 5.31 7.94
CA ASN A 76 -7.44 6.40 7.34
C ASN A 76 -7.89 7.37 8.44
N GLN A 77 -7.73 8.67 8.19
CA GLN A 77 -8.33 9.74 9.00
C GLN A 77 -9.75 10.06 8.53
#